data_AF-A0A932SNH1-F1
#
_entry.id   AF-A0A932SNH1-F1
#
_cell.length_a   1.000
_cell.length_b   1.000
_cell.length_c   1.000
_cell.angle_alpha   90.00
_cell.angle_beta   90.00
_cell.angle_gamma   90.00
#
_symmetry.space_group_name_H-M   'P 1'
#
loop_
_entity.id
_entity.type
_entity.pdbx_description
1 polymer ?
#
loop_
_entity_poly.entity_id
_entity_poly.type
_entity_poly.pdbx_seq_one_letter_code
_entity_poly.pdbx_strand_id
1 'polypeptide(L)'
;MTTDKKDGLTLIDDGRAGEIRARVAGGRVLVAADALGAGGAAEVDLTEVAGRLGRPLALDVEERAAWLGVSAAARARALASLEAPDFALPDLAGRVHRLSEHRGKKVFLVAYASW
;
A
#
# COMPACT_ATOMS: atom_id res chain seq x y z
N MET A 1 11.34 -16.10 -14.46
CA MET A 1 11.08 -17.30 -13.62
C MET A 1 9.66 -17.16 -13.16
N THR A 2 8.75 -17.90 -13.81
CA THR A 2 7.30 -17.71 -13.68
C THR A 2 6.83 -18.32 -12.36
N THR A 3 6.40 -17.48 -11.42
CA THR A 3 5.79 -17.92 -10.17
C THR A 3 4.51 -18.69 -10.48
N ASP A 4 4.34 -19.89 -9.94
CA ASP A 4 3.05 -20.58 -10.00
C ASP A 4 2.02 -19.72 -9.25
N LYS A 5 0.76 -19.66 -9.72
CA LYS A 5 -0.31 -18.86 -9.09
C LYS A 5 -0.54 -19.26 -7.63
N LYS A 6 -0.14 -20.48 -7.25
CA LYS A 6 -0.17 -21.00 -5.87
C LYS A 6 0.96 -20.47 -4.96
N ASP A 7 2.00 -19.86 -5.52
CA ASP A 7 3.19 -19.39 -4.81
C ASP A 7 3.35 -17.85 -4.84
N GLY A 8 2.50 -17.14 -5.57
CA GLY A 8 2.46 -15.67 -5.65
C GLY A 8 1.39 -15.06 -4.74
N LEU A 9 1.61 -13.86 -4.24
CA LEU A 9 0.63 -13.03 -3.54
C LEU A 9 0.74 -11.61 -4.10
N THR A 10 -0.38 -11.04 -4.48
CA THR A 10 -0.42 -9.61 -4.83
C THR A 10 -0.33 -8.78 -3.56
N LEU A 11 0.76 -8.04 -3.38
CA LEU A 11 0.90 -7.06 -2.31
C LEU A 11 0.70 -5.65 -2.87
N ILE A 12 -0.21 -4.91 -2.25
CA ILE A 12 -0.41 -3.48 -2.48
C ILE A 12 0.23 -2.72 -1.33
N ASP A 13 1.28 -1.96 -1.64
CA ASP A 13 1.98 -1.07 -0.70
C ASP A 13 2.25 0.27 -1.40
N ASP A 14 1.99 1.38 -0.71
CA ASP A 14 2.23 2.75 -1.21
C ASP A 14 1.60 3.02 -2.59
N GLY A 15 0.38 2.50 -2.79
CA GLY A 15 -0.34 2.61 -4.07
C GLY A 15 0.24 1.80 -5.22
N ARG A 16 1.26 0.98 -4.97
CA ARG A 16 1.86 0.07 -5.96
C ARG A 16 1.41 -1.36 -5.68
N ALA A 17 0.89 -2.01 -6.71
CA ALA A 17 0.63 -3.45 -6.68
C ALA A 17 1.86 -4.19 -7.24
N GLY A 18 2.28 -5.25 -6.57
CA GLY A 18 3.37 -6.12 -7.02
C GLY A 18 3.15 -7.57 -6.60
N GLU A 19 3.67 -8.50 -7.38
CA GLU A 19 3.67 -9.93 -7.04
C GLU A 19 4.87 -10.26 -6.15
N ILE A 20 4.60 -10.85 -4.98
CA ILE A 20 5.63 -11.35 -4.06
C ILE A 20 5.49 -12.85 -3.86
N ARG A 21 6.60 -13.53 -3.64
CA ARG A 21 6.58 -14.95 -3.30
C ARG A 21 6.08 -15.15 -1.88
N ALA A 22 4.98 -15.88 -1.75
CA ALA A 22 4.39 -16.18 -0.46
C ALA A 22 3.65 -17.53 -0.45
N ARG A 23 3.71 -18.20 0.69
CA ARG A 23 2.93 -19.41 1.00
C ARG A 23 1.78 -19.05 1.92
N VAL A 24 0.61 -19.62 1.65
CA VAL A 24 -0.51 -19.59 2.58
C VAL A 24 -0.50 -20.87 3.42
N ALA A 25 -0.46 -20.74 4.74
CA ALA A 25 -0.47 -21.89 5.66
C ALA A 25 -1.26 -21.55 6.93
N GLY A 26 -2.30 -22.33 7.23
CA GLY A 26 -3.09 -22.16 8.46
C GLY A 26 -3.73 -20.77 8.62
N GLY A 27 -4.18 -20.16 7.51
CA GLY A 27 -4.74 -18.81 7.50
C GLY A 27 -3.71 -17.67 7.57
N ARG A 28 -2.42 -17.99 7.55
CA ARG A 28 -1.33 -17.01 7.55
C ARG A 28 -0.69 -16.90 6.18
N VAL A 29 -0.12 -15.74 5.91
CA VAL A 29 0.67 -15.47 4.71
C VAL A 29 2.14 -15.39 5.11
N LEU A 30 2.90 -16.38 4.66
CA LEU A 30 4.33 -16.52 4.91
C LEU A 30 5.08 -16.04 3.67
N VAL A 31 5.76 -14.90 3.80
CA VAL A 31 6.53 -14.28 2.71
C VAL A 31 7.97 -14.74 2.78
N ALA A 32 8.56 -15.08 1.64
CA ALA A 32 9.99 -15.38 1.61
C ALA A 32 10.81 -14.12 1.96
N ALA A 33 11.75 -14.21 2.90
CA ALA A 33 12.54 -13.06 3.35
C ALA A 33 13.26 -12.34 2.19
N ASP A 34 13.71 -13.10 1.19
CA ASP A 34 14.35 -12.55 -0.02
C ASP A 34 13.40 -11.67 -0.86
N ALA A 35 12.09 -11.93 -0.84
CA ALA A 35 11.08 -11.11 -1.48
C ALA A 35 10.86 -9.77 -0.76
N LEU A 36 11.30 -9.66 0.50
CA LEU A 36 11.31 -8.42 1.29
C LEU A 36 12.66 -7.66 1.17
N GLY A 37 13.57 -8.14 0.32
CA GLY A 37 14.95 -7.61 0.23
C GLY A 37 15.81 -7.95 1.45
N ALA A 38 15.32 -8.80 2.36
CA ALA A 38 16.09 -9.34 3.47
C ALA A 38 16.83 -10.59 3.01
N GLY A 39 18.14 -10.68 3.25
CA GLY A 39 18.90 -11.88 2.91
C GLY A 39 18.45 -13.09 3.73
N GLY A 40 18.20 -14.24 3.07
CA GLY A 40 17.99 -15.53 3.74
C GLY A 40 16.80 -16.34 3.19
N ALA A 41 16.73 -17.60 3.61
CA ALA A 41 15.66 -18.54 3.26
C ALA A 41 14.51 -18.57 4.29
N ALA A 42 14.50 -17.62 5.24
CA ALA A 42 13.48 -17.56 6.27
C ALA A 42 12.13 -17.14 5.66
N GLU A 43 11.06 -17.78 6.10
CA GLU A 43 9.70 -17.31 5.84
C GLU A 43 9.29 -16.36 6.98
N VAL A 44 8.61 -15.27 6.64
CA VAL A 44 8.18 -14.24 7.60
C VAL A 44 6.66 -14.11 7.54
N ASP A 45 6.01 -14.13 8.70
CA ASP A 45 4.57 -13.91 8.80
C ASP A 45 4.24 -12.44 8.54
N LEU A 46 3.50 -12.18 7.45
CA LEU A 46 3.13 -10.83 7.01
C LEU A 46 2.31 -10.09 8.07
N THR A 47 1.48 -10.80 8.84
CA THR A 47 0.67 -10.22 9.91
C THR A 47 1.55 -9.73 11.05
N GLU A 48 2.55 -10.53 11.43
CA GLU A 48 3.48 -10.16 12.49
C GLU A 48 4.33 -8.95 12.08
N VAL A 49 4.82 -8.93 10.84
CA VAL A 49 5.57 -7.79 10.30
C VAL A 49 4.74 -6.52 10.32
N ALA A 50 3.51 -6.58 9.82
CA ALA A 50 2.61 -5.42 9.82
C ALA A 50 2.36 -4.89 11.24
N GLY A 51 2.12 -5.81 12.19
CA GLY A 51 1.95 -5.48 13.60
C GLY A 51 3.19 -4.79 14.20
N ARG A 52 4.39 -5.32 13.95
CA ARG A 52 5.65 -4.73 14.43
C ARG A 52 5.93 -3.36 13.80
N LEU A 53 5.55 -3.15 12.54
CA LEU A 53 5.68 -1.86 11.87
C LEU A 53 4.57 -0.86 12.23
N GLY A 54 3.56 -1.28 13.01
CA GLY A 54 2.39 -0.47 13.32
C GLY A 54 1.60 -0.08 12.06
N ARG A 55 1.65 -0.92 11.03
CA ARG A 55 1.00 -0.72 9.73
C ARG A 55 -0.28 -1.56 9.69
N PRO A 56 -1.43 -0.97 9.31
CA PRO A 56 -2.64 -1.74 9.14
C PRO A 56 -2.48 -2.68 7.94
N LEU A 57 -2.98 -3.90 8.09
CA LEU A 57 -2.93 -4.94 7.06
C LEU A 57 -4.34 -5.46 6.81
N ALA A 58 -4.74 -5.45 5.53
CA ALA A 58 -5.92 -6.19 5.06
C ALA A 58 -5.41 -7.37 4.24
N LEU A 59 -5.91 -8.57 4.53
CA LEU A 59 -5.58 -9.81 3.83
C LEU A 59 -6.84 -10.42 3.26
N ASP A 60 -6.77 -10.78 1.98
CA ASP A 60 -7.68 -11.71 1.34
C ASP A 60 -6.87 -12.96 0.96
N VAL A 61 -7.01 -14.00 1.76
CA VAL A 61 -6.23 -15.23 1.61
C VAL A 61 -6.74 -16.05 0.42
N GLU A 62 -8.04 -15.97 0.11
CA GLU A 62 -8.67 -16.70 -0.98
C GLU A 62 -8.26 -16.09 -2.34
N GLU A 63 -8.30 -14.75 -2.42
CA GLU A 63 -7.84 -14.00 -3.60
C GLU A 63 -6.32 -13.80 -3.64
N ARG A 64 -5.60 -14.27 -2.61
CA ARG A 64 -4.14 -14.13 -2.45
C ARG A 64 -3.68 -12.68 -2.64
N ALA A 65 -4.41 -11.76 -2.01
CA ALA A 65 -4.15 -10.34 -2.04
C ALA A 65 -3.90 -9.80 -0.63
N ALA A 66 -2.97 -8.87 -0.52
CA ALA A 66 -2.67 -8.15 0.71
C ALA A 66 -2.58 -6.65 0.43
N TRP A 67 -3.12 -5.84 1.32
CA TRP A 67 -2.92 -4.39 1.33
C TRP A 67 -2.26 -3.98 2.65
N LEU A 68 -1.12 -3.31 2.54
CA LEU A 68 -0.36 -2.82 3.70
C LEU A 68 -0.41 -1.29 3.73
N GLY A 69 -1.16 -0.74 4.67
CA GLY A 69 -1.35 0.70 4.79
C GLY A 69 -0.18 1.43 5.47
N VAL A 70 -0.27 2.75 5.48
CA VAL A 70 0.67 3.62 6.21
C VAL A 70 0.55 3.43 7.72
N SER A 71 1.67 3.54 8.44
CA SER A 71 1.64 3.37 9.90
C SER A 71 0.83 4.47 10.58
N ALA A 72 0.23 4.15 11.73
CA ALA A 72 -0.54 5.12 12.51
C ALA A 72 0.32 6.34 12.89
N ALA A 73 1.60 6.11 13.21
CA ALA A 73 2.55 7.17 13.53
C ALA A 73 2.87 8.07 12.33
N ALA A 74 3.08 7.50 11.14
CA ALA A 74 3.32 8.28 9.91
C ALA A 74 2.09 9.12 9.56
N ARG A 75 0.88 8.53 9.64
CA ARG A 75 -0.39 9.23 9.45
C ARG A 75 -0.57 10.38 10.45
N ALA A 76 -0.27 10.15 11.73
CA ALA A 76 -0.36 11.18 12.77
C ALA A 76 0.62 12.34 12.51
N ARG A 77 1.85 12.05 12.09
CA ARG A 77 2.85 13.06 11.73
C ARG A 77 2.41 13.90 10.53
N ALA A 78 1.84 13.26 9.50
CA ALA A 78 1.32 13.97 8.32
C ALA A 78 0.13 14.86 8.67
N LEU A 79 -0.77 14.41 9.56
CA LEU A 79 -1.89 15.25 10.01
C LEU A 79 -1.40 16.44 10.84
N ALA A 80 -0.40 16.23 11.69
CA ALA A 80 0.18 17.27 12.54
C ALA A 80 0.98 18.33 11.76
N SER A 81 1.47 18.04 10.55
CA SER A 81 2.17 19.05 9.74
C SER A 81 1.23 20.11 9.18
N LEU A 82 -0.08 19.83 9.10
CA LEU A 82 -1.09 20.67 8.45
C LEU A 82 -0.78 20.95 6.96
N GLU A 83 0.17 20.23 6.38
CA GLU A 83 0.51 20.32 4.98
C GLU A 83 -0.35 19.35 4.19
N ALA A 84 -1.17 19.87 3.29
CA ALA A 84 -1.90 19.02 2.36
C ALA A 84 -0.91 18.31 1.42
N PRO A 85 -1.00 16.97 1.27
CA PRO A 85 -0.15 16.23 0.35
C PRO A 85 -0.41 16.70 -1.08
N ASP A 86 0.66 16.93 -1.84
CA ASP A 86 0.51 17.29 -3.25
C ASP A 86 0.10 16.07 -4.07
N PHE A 87 -0.78 16.29 -5.04
CA PHE A 87 -1.22 15.27 -5.99
C PHE A 87 -1.48 15.91 -7.34
N ALA A 88 -1.46 15.09 -8.39
CA ALA A 88 -1.69 15.51 -9.76
C ALA A 88 -2.86 14.71 -10.34
N LEU A 89 -3.87 15.40 -10.88
CA LEU A 89 -5.01 14.76 -11.54
C LEU A 89 -5.24 15.40 -12.91
N PRO A 90 -5.61 14.63 -13.95
CA PRO A 90 -6.05 15.18 -15.21
C PRO A 90 -7.46 15.78 -15.08
N ASP A 91 -7.70 16.90 -15.76
CA ASP A 91 -9.06 17.39 -16.01
C ASP A 91 -9.75 16.59 -17.14
N LEU A 92 -10.98 16.98 -17.49
CA LEU A 92 -11.75 16.33 -18.56
C LEU A 92 -11.11 16.45 -19.95
N ALA A 93 -10.20 17.41 -20.15
CA ALA A 93 -9.43 17.57 -21.39
C ALA A 93 -8.05 16.88 -21.32
N GLY A 94 -7.79 16.10 -20.26
CA GLY A 94 -6.53 15.40 -20.04
C GLY A 94 -5.38 16.29 -19.55
N ARG A 95 -5.62 17.57 -19.26
CA ARG A 95 -4.58 18.46 -18.75
C ARG A 95 -4.33 18.16 -17.28
N VAL A 96 -3.08 17.94 -16.92
CA VAL A 96 -2.68 17.65 -15.54
C VAL A 96 -2.69 18.93 -14.72
N HIS A 97 -3.41 18.93 -13.60
CA HIS A 97 -3.39 19.97 -12.58
C HIS A 97 -2.79 19.41 -11.30
N ARG A 98 -2.02 20.22 -10.57
CA ARG A 98 -1.46 19.86 -9.26
C ARG A 98 -2.10 20.67 -8.14
N LEU A 99 -2.30 20.06 -6.97
CA LEU A 99 -2.80 20.78 -5.81
C LEU A 99 -1.90 21.98 -5.45
N SER A 100 -0.58 21.81 -5.59
CA SER A 100 0.42 22.85 -5.33
C SER A 100 0.28 24.10 -6.19
N GLU A 101 -0.36 24.03 -7.36
CA GLU A 101 -0.64 25.19 -8.23
C GLU A 101 -1.65 26.18 -7.59
N HIS A 102 -2.36 25.73 -6.55
CA HIS A 102 -3.33 26.54 -5.80
C HIS A 102 -2.79 27.08 -4.47
N ARG A 103 -1.48 26.96 -4.20
CA ARG A 103 -0.88 27.53 -2.97
C ARG A 103 -1.20 29.02 -2.83
N GLY A 104 -1.49 29.45 -1.60
CA GLY A 104 -1.90 30.82 -1.29
C GLY A 104 -3.39 31.10 -1.48
N LYS A 105 -4.18 30.13 -1.95
CA LYS A 105 -5.64 30.23 -2.10
C LYS A 105 -6.36 29.32 -1.09
N LYS A 106 -7.57 29.69 -0.69
CA LYS A 106 -8.48 28.77 -0.01
C LYS A 106 -9.04 27.80 -1.06
N VAL A 107 -8.83 26.51 -0.85
CA VAL A 107 -9.27 25.45 -1.77
C VAL A 107 -10.22 24.52 -1.02
N PHE A 108 -11.35 24.20 -1.65
CA PHE A 108 -12.27 23.16 -1.18
C PHE A 108 -12.16 21.95 -2.11
N LEU A 109 -11.80 20.79 -1.55
CA LEU A 109 -11.64 19.55 -2.30
C LEU A 109 -12.86 18.64 -2.06
N VAL A 110 -13.46 18.17 -3.14
CA VAL A 110 -14.58 17.22 -3.12
C VAL A 110 -14.13 15.91 -3.75
N ALA A 111 -14.04 14.85 -2.96
CA ALA A 111 -13.82 13.49 -3.44
C ALA A 111 -15.18 12.81 -3.63
N TYR A 112 -15.51 12.41 -4.85
CA TYR A 112 -16.80 11.82 -5.21
C TYR A 112 -16.62 10.66 -6.19
N ALA A 113 -17.54 9.70 -6.11
CA ALA A 113 -17.72 8.62 -7.05
C ALA A 113 -19.23 8.45 -7.31
N SER A 114 -19.62 8.13 -8.54
CA SER A 114 -21.04 8.03 -8.94
C SER A 114 -21.70 6.70 -8.62
N TRP A 115 -21.05 5.84 -7.86
CA TRP A 115 -21.39 4.43 -7.66
C TRP A 115 -21.25 4.06 -6.18
#